data_AF-A0A946MEN0-F1
#
_entry.id   AF-A0A946MEN0-F1
#
_cell.length_a   1.000
_cell.length_b   1.000
_cell.length_c   1.000
_cell.angle_alpha   90.00
_cell.angle_beta   90.00
_cell.angle_gamma   90.00
#
_symmetry.space_group_name_H-M   'P 1'
#
loop_
_entity.id
_entity.type
_entity.pdbx_description
1 polymer ?
#
loop_
_entity_poly.entity_id
_entity_poly.type
_entity_poly.pdbx_seq_one_letter_code
_entity_poly.pdbx_strand_id
1 'polypeptide(L)'
;MADGIEKEGTAEAEVMKLKYSSEAQGIEEKANAMKLFDDVGKDHEEFKIRLNKDKDIEIAAIDAQRLIAEAQANIMGEALKNSKIDIVGGESTFFDQIVNAVKGGKVIDRFVENSEVLQDVKDTFFNGDPEYFQARILGMVEQFNLSSDDVKDLSIAALIAKMIGLAKTDTLRHELQGLLGMAKSKGISDTVAGDVLTVESSGNAQS
;
A
#
# COMPACT_ATOMS: atom_id res chain seq x y z
N MET A 1 -77.72 -21.58 43.52
CA MET A 1 -76.52 -21.33 44.35
C MET A 1 -75.26 -21.97 43.76
N ALA A 2 -75.33 -23.18 43.17
CA ALA A 2 -74.17 -23.82 42.51
C ALA A 2 -73.62 -23.04 41.28
N ASP A 3 -74.49 -22.58 40.38
CA ASP A 3 -74.10 -21.83 39.16
C ASP A 3 -73.33 -20.53 39.43
N GLY A 4 -73.58 -19.88 40.57
CA GLY A 4 -72.90 -18.63 40.95
C GLY A 4 -71.46 -18.87 41.38
N ILE A 5 -71.24 -19.94 42.15
CA ILE A 5 -69.93 -20.32 42.68
C ILE A 5 -69.01 -20.82 41.54
N GLU A 6 -69.57 -21.54 40.56
CA GLU A 6 -68.80 -22.00 39.40
C GLU A 6 -68.38 -20.84 38.48
N LYS A 7 -69.29 -19.89 38.20
CA LYS A 7 -68.97 -18.67 37.45
C LYS A 7 -67.93 -17.80 38.16
N GLU A 8 -68.06 -17.63 39.47
CA GLU A 8 -67.11 -16.85 40.27
C GLU A 8 -65.72 -17.52 40.27
N GLY A 9 -65.65 -18.84 40.47
CA GLY A 9 -64.39 -19.59 40.40
C GLY A 9 -63.73 -19.58 39.02
N THR A 10 -64.51 -19.65 37.94
CA THR A 10 -63.97 -19.51 36.56
C THR A 10 -63.44 -18.12 36.27
N ALA A 11 -64.14 -17.07 36.74
CA ALA A 11 -63.70 -15.69 36.61
C ALA A 11 -62.40 -15.42 37.40
N GLU A 12 -62.30 -15.93 38.63
CA GLU A 12 -61.08 -15.82 39.44
C GLU A 12 -59.88 -16.53 38.80
N ALA A 13 -60.09 -17.73 38.24
CA ALA A 13 -59.04 -18.46 37.54
C ALA A 13 -58.56 -17.71 36.27
N GLU A 14 -59.48 -17.09 35.54
CA GLU A 14 -59.15 -16.29 34.35
C GLU A 14 -58.39 -15.02 34.72
N VAL A 15 -58.79 -14.32 35.79
CA VAL A 15 -58.06 -13.16 36.34
C VAL A 15 -56.65 -13.55 36.78
N MET A 16 -56.49 -14.68 37.49
CA MET A 16 -55.16 -15.18 37.88
C MET A 16 -54.31 -15.55 36.66
N LYS A 17 -54.88 -16.21 35.66
CA LYS A 17 -54.18 -16.55 34.42
C LYS A 17 -53.70 -15.31 33.68
N LEU A 18 -54.55 -14.29 33.52
CA LEU A 18 -54.16 -13.01 32.91
C LEU A 18 -53.06 -12.31 33.72
N LYS A 19 -53.16 -12.32 35.05
CA LYS A 19 -52.14 -11.72 35.92
C LYS A 19 -50.79 -12.41 35.77
N TYR A 20 -50.72 -13.74 35.87
CA TYR A 20 -49.47 -14.48 35.70
C TYR A 20 -48.92 -14.38 34.28
N SER A 21 -49.78 -14.33 33.26
CA SER A 21 -49.34 -14.11 31.87
C SER A 21 -48.72 -12.73 31.68
N SER A 22 -49.32 -11.69 32.27
CA SER A 22 -48.79 -10.32 32.23
C SER A 22 -47.47 -10.19 33.00
N GLU A 23 -47.38 -10.82 34.17
CA GLU A 23 -46.13 -10.87 34.95
C GLU A 23 -45.02 -11.61 34.19
N ALA A 24 -45.33 -12.74 33.54
CA ALA A 24 -44.38 -13.48 32.72
C ALA A 24 -43.88 -12.66 31.53
N GLN A 25 -44.78 -11.99 30.80
CA GLN A 25 -44.42 -11.08 29.70
C GLN A 25 -43.56 -9.91 30.20
N GLY A 26 -43.91 -9.30 31.33
CA GLY A 26 -43.12 -8.22 31.91
C GLY A 26 -41.71 -8.67 32.34
N ILE A 27 -41.56 -9.89 32.84
CA ILE A 27 -40.25 -10.48 33.16
C ILE A 27 -39.45 -10.76 31.87
N GLU A 28 -40.09 -11.30 30.84
CA GLU A 28 -39.46 -11.58 29.54
C GLU A 28 -38.98 -10.29 28.85
N GLU A 29 -39.83 -9.27 28.78
CA GLU A 29 -39.47 -7.96 28.23
C GLU A 29 -38.34 -7.31 29.02
N LYS A 30 -38.38 -7.39 30.36
CA LYS A 30 -37.30 -6.86 31.21
C LYS A 30 -36.00 -7.63 31.03
N ALA A 31 -36.04 -8.94 30.88
CA ALA A 31 -34.87 -9.77 30.62
C ALA A 31 -34.27 -9.45 29.24
N ASN A 32 -35.11 -9.28 28.22
CA ASN A 32 -34.67 -8.89 26.87
C ASN A 32 -34.06 -7.48 26.85
N ALA A 33 -34.67 -6.52 27.56
CA ALA A 33 -34.12 -5.18 27.70
C ALA A 33 -32.76 -5.19 28.43
N MET A 34 -32.61 -6.03 29.46
CA MET A 34 -31.36 -6.15 30.22
C MET A 34 -30.25 -6.79 29.38
N LYS A 35 -30.58 -7.80 28.58
CA LYS A 35 -29.64 -8.43 27.64
C LYS A 35 -29.14 -7.44 26.59
N LEU A 36 -30.05 -6.67 25.99
CA LEU A 36 -29.67 -5.65 25.01
C LEU A 36 -28.74 -4.58 25.61
N PHE A 37 -28.97 -4.21 26.86
CA PHE A 37 -28.13 -3.23 27.56
C PHE A 37 -26.74 -3.78 27.89
N ASP A 38 -26.67 -5.05 28.29
CA ASP A 38 -25.40 -5.75 28.59
C ASP A 38 -24.54 -5.92 27.33
N ASP A 39 -25.14 -6.32 26.21
CA ASP A 39 -24.45 -6.49 24.93
C ASP A 39 -23.78 -5.18 24.46
N VAL A 40 -24.49 -4.04 24.52
CA VAL A 40 -23.93 -2.73 24.15
C VAL A 40 -22.86 -2.26 25.14
N GLY A 41 -23.04 -2.53 26.44
CA GLY A 41 -22.07 -2.17 27.47
C GLY A 41 -20.75 -2.92 27.30
N LYS A 42 -20.83 -4.21 27.00
CA LYS A 42 -19.68 -5.07 26.73
C LYS A 42 -18.89 -4.60 25.51
N ASP A 43 -19.56 -4.27 24.41
CA ASP A 43 -18.90 -3.77 23.20
C ASP A 43 -18.13 -2.47 23.47
N HIS A 44 -18.69 -1.57 24.27
CA HIS A 44 -18.00 -0.33 24.65
C HIS A 44 -16.77 -0.60 25.53
N GLU A 45 -16.87 -1.55 26.46
CA GLU A 45 -15.78 -1.92 27.34
C GLU A 45 -14.65 -2.63 26.57
N GLU A 46 -14.98 -3.55 25.66
CA GLU A 46 -14.02 -4.17 24.76
C GLU A 46 -13.35 -3.14 23.84
N PHE A 47 -14.12 -2.20 23.29
CA PHE A 47 -13.57 -1.11 22.48
C PHE A 47 -12.58 -0.26 23.28
N LYS A 48 -12.93 0.10 24.52
CA LYS A 48 -12.06 0.88 25.40
C LYS A 48 -10.78 0.11 25.75
N ILE A 49 -10.87 -1.20 26.03
CA ILE A 49 -9.70 -2.04 26.30
C ILE A 49 -8.80 -2.11 25.06
N ARG A 50 -9.39 -2.33 23.88
CA ARG A 50 -8.65 -2.36 22.61
C ARG A 50 -7.93 -1.04 22.34
N LEU A 51 -8.63 0.08 22.46
CA LEU A 51 -8.05 1.41 22.24
C LEU A 51 -6.88 1.70 23.20
N ASN A 52 -7.00 1.31 24.48
CA ASN A 52 -5.88 1.47 25.42
C ASN A 52 -4.69 0.57 25.05
N LYS A 53 -4.95 -0.68 24.66
CA LYS A 53 -3.89 -1.59 24.20
C LYS A 53 -3.17 -1.04 22.97
N ASP A 54 -3.91 -0.55 21.99
CA ASP A 54 -3.35 0.00 20.76
C ASP A 54 -2.50 1.25 21.05
N LYS A 55 -3.01 2.14 21.92
CA LYS A 55 -2.25 3.30 22.42
C LYS A 55 -0.93 2.89 23.07
N ASP A 56 -0.95 1.89 23.96
CA ASP A 56 0.26 1.45 24.65
C ASP A 56 1.29 0.84 23.69
N ILE A 57 0.83 0.08 22.68
CA ILE A 57 1.68 -0.46 21.62
C ILE A 57 2.29 0.68 20.80
N GLU A 58 1.49 1.68 20.42
CA GLU A 58 1.94 2.81 19.61
C GLU A 58 2.97 3.66 20.35
N ILE A 59 2.76 3.92 21.64
CA ILE A 59 3.74 4.61 22.49
C ILE A 59 5.05 3.82 22.55
N ALA A 60 4.98 2.50 22.79
CA ALA A 60 6.18 1.66 22.83
C ALA A 60 6.92 1.62 21.48
N ALA A 61 6.19 1.62 20.37
CA ALA A 61 6.77 1.69 19.03
C ALA A 61 7.48 3.02 18.77
N ILE A 62 6.88 4.14 19.17
CA ILE A 62 7.49 5.47 19.07
C ILE A 62 8.76 5.55 19.93
N ASP A 63 8.73 5.01 21.15
CA ASP A 63 9.91 5.00 22.02
C ASP A 63 11.03 4.13 21.43
N ALA A 64 10.71 2.98 20.84
CA ALA A 64 11.69 2.16 20.13
C ALA A 64 12.31 2.93 18.94
N GLN A 65 11.50 3.63 18.15
CA GLN A 65 11.98 4.48 17.06
C GLN A 65 12.89 5.60 17.56
N ARG A 66 12.56 6.23 18.69
CA ARG A 66 13.41 7.25 19.32
C ARG A 66 14.77 6.69 19.72
N LEU A 67 14.80 5.53 20.38
CA LEU A 67 16.06 4.88 20.77
C LEU A 67 16.91 4.50 19.56
N ILE A 68 16.29 4.00 18.49
CA ILE A 68 16.98 3.71 17.22
C ILE A 68 17.54 5.00 16.63
N ALA A 69 16.77 6.08 16.59
CA ALA A 69 17.22 7.37 16.07
C ALA A 69 18.37 7.95 16.89
N GLU A 70 18.33 7.84 18.23
CA GLU A 70 19.43 8.26 19.11
C GLU A 70 20.70 7.42 18.86
N ALA A 71 20.57 6.10 18.74
CA ALA A 71 21.69 5.23 18.41
C ALA A 71 22.27 5.54 17.03
N GLN A 72 21.42 5.75 16.02
CA GLN A 72 21.84 6.17 14.67
C GLN A 72 22.54 7.52 14.70
N ALA A 73 22.01 8.52 15.40
CA ALA A 73 22.62 9.83 15.53
C ALA A 73 23.99 9.76 16.22
N ASN A 74 24.14 8.93 17.25
CA ASN A 74 25.43 8.70 17.90
C ASN A 74 26.45 8.05 16.97
N ILE A 75 26.06 6.99 16.25
CA ILE A 75 26.93 6.32 15.26
C ILE A 75 27.33 7.31 14.16
N MET A 76 26.40 8.10 13.64
CA MET A 76 26.68 9.12 12.62
C MET A 76 27.60 10.22 13.16
N GLY A 77 27.39 10.67 14.40
CA GLY A 77 28.24 11.66 15.06
C GLY A 77 29.67 11.16 15.27
N GLU A 78 29.82 9.91 15.69
CA GLU A 78 31.13 9.27 15.89
C GLU A 78 31.82 8.97 14.56
N ALA A 79 31.07 8.52 13.53
CA ALA A 79 31.56 8.35 12.18
C ALA A 79 32.06 9.67 11.58
N LEU A 80 31.32 10.77 11.72
CA LEU A 80 31.74 12.10 11.25
C LEU A 80 32.96 12.61 12.01
N LYS A 81 33.02 12.39 13.34
CA LYS A 81 34.15 12.81 14.18
C LYS A 81 35.46 12.08 13.83
N ASN A 82 35.37 10.79 13.51
CA ASN A 82 36.53 9.97 13.16
C ASN A 82 36.82 9.94 11.64
N SER A 83 35.89 10.42 10.81
CA SER A 83 36.12 10.52 9.37
C SER A 83 37.10 11.66 9.09
N LYS A 84 38.22 11.31 8.46
CA LYS A 84 39.07 12.30 7.80
C LYS A 84 38.40 12.63 6.46
N ILE A 85 37.69 13.75 6.41
CA ILE A 85 37.05 14.22 5.18
C ILE A 85 38.14 14.78 4.27
N ASP A 86 38.69 13.93 3.41
CA ASP A 86 39.57 14.37 2.32
C ASP A 86 38.71 14.95 1.20
N ILE A 87 38.49 16.26 1.23
CA ILE A 87 37.75 17.01 0.20
C ILE A 87 38.64 17.10 -1.05
N VAL A 88 38.57 16.08 -1.90
CA VAL A 88 39.17 16.08 -3.23
C VAL A 88 38.20 16.69 -4.24
N GLY A 89 38.25 18.01 -4.40
CA GLY A 89 37.53 18.75 -5.46
C GLY A 89 36.57 19.82 -4.93
N GLY A 90 36.46 20.91 -5.69
CA GLY A 90 35.92 22.21 -5.26
C GLY A 90 34.59 22.18 -4.47
N GLU A 91 34.53 23.06 -3.46
CA GLU A 91 33.49 23.26 -2.44
C GLU A 91 32.02 23.20 -2.93
N SER A 92 31.75 23.48 -4.21
CA SER A 92 30.40 23.47 -4.80
C SER A 92 29.77 22.08 -4.88
N THR A 93 30.54 21.03 -5.22
CA THR A 93 29.96 19.70 -5.50
C THR A 93 29.59 18.94 -4.22
N PHE A 94 30.31 19.18 -3.11
CA PHE A 94 30.01 18.58 -1.81
C PHE A 94 28.72 19.13 -1.19
N PHE A 95 28.50 20.44 -1.27
CA PHE A 95 27.27 21.07 -0.79
C PHE A 95 26.05 20.57 -1.57
N ASP A 96 26.17 20.51 -2.90
CA ASP A 96 25.11 19.99 -3.77
C ASP A 96 24.80 18.52 -3.46
N GLN A 97 25.81 17.68 -3.23
CA GLN A 97 25.60 16.28 -2.89
C GLN A 97 24.94 16.08 -1.53
N ILE A 98 25.32 16.83 -0.49
CA ILE A 98 24.69 16.75 0.84
C ILE A 98 23.25 17.24 0.79
N VAL A 99 23.00 18.39 0.16
CA VAL A 99 21.66 18.95 0.05
C VAL A 99 20.76 18.04 -0.79
N ASN A 100 21.28 17.43 -1.86
CA ASN A 100 20.54 16.46 -2.67
C ASN A 100 20.32 15.13 -1.94
N ALA A 101 21.25 14.64 -1.13
CA ALA A 101 21.05 13.43 -0.32
C ALA A 101 19.96 13.62 0.75
N VAL A 102 19.92 14.81 1.39
CA VAL A 102 18.89 15.15 2.38
C VAL A 102 17.52 15.38 1.73
N LYS A 103 17.46 15.91 0.50
CA LYS A 103 16.22 16.13 -0.25
C LYS A 103 15.73 14.90 -1.02
N GLY A 104 16.62 14.00 -1.42
CA GLY A 104 16.35 12.98 -2.44
C GLY A 104 15.64 11.72 -1.94
N GLY A 105 15.85 11.30 -0.68
CA GLY A 105 15.29 10.04 -0.19
C GLY A 105 13.77 10.07 0.01
N LYS A 106 13.26 11.07 0.75
CA LYS A 106 11.83 11.11 1.12
C LYS A 106 10.90 11.57 0.00
N VAL A 107 11.41 12.29 -1.00
CA VAL A 107 10.58 12.84 -2.09
C VAL A 107 10.38 11.80 -3.19
N ILE A 108 11.37 10.95 -3.45
CA ILE A 108 11.25 9.86 -4.43
C ILE A 108 10.31 8.78 -3.92
N ASP A 109 10.46 8.31 -2.67
CA ASP A 109 9.54 7.32 -2.09
C ASP A 109 8.10 7.84 -2.05
N ARG A 110 7.88 9.11 -1.68
CA ARG A 110 6.54 9.71 -1.74
C ARG A 110 6.02 9.86 -3.17
N PHE A 111 6.86 10.17 -4.15
CA PHE A 111 6.44 10.25 -5.55
C PHE A 111 6.04 8.88 -6.11
N VAL A 112 6.74 7.82 -5.73
CA VAL A 112 6.40 6.44 -6.13
C VAL A 112 5.15 5.95 -5.39
N GLU A 113 5.00 6.25 -4.10
CA GLU A 113 3.81 5.88 -3.30
C GLU A 113 2.56 6.72 -3.58
N ASN A 114 2.68 7.94 -4.13
CA ASN A 114 1.52 8.81 -4.41
C ASN A 114 1.25 9.00 -5.91
N SER A 115 2.06 8.41 -6.80
CA SER A 115 1.80 8.43 -8.24
C SER A 115 1.06 7.17 -8.64
N GLU A 116 -0.26 7.32 -8.82
CA GLU A 116 -1.16 6.28 -9.34
C GLU A 116 -0.63 5.70 -10.66
N VAL A 117 -0.07 6.54 -11.52
CA VAL A 117 0.54 6.11 -12.80
C VAL A 117 1.77 5.23 -12.60
N LEU A 118 2.64 5.53 -11.62
CA LEU A 118 3.81 4.69 -11.36
C LEU A 118 3.45 3.40 -10.62
N GLN A 119 2.38 3.40 -9.82
CA GLN A 119 1.82 2.20 -9.21
C GLN A 119 1.18 1.30 -10.26
N ASP A 120 0.37 1.86 -11.16
CA ASP A 120 -0.23 1.14 -12.27
C ASP A 120 0.83 0.52 -13.19
N VAL A 121 1.91 1.26 -13.50
CA VAL A 121 3.04 0.73 -14.28
C VAL A 121 3.79 -0.35 -13.50
N LYS A 122 4.04 -0.16 -12.19
CA LYS A 122 4.65 -1.19 -11.34
C LYS A 122 3.80 -2.46 -11.33
N ASP A 123 2.50 -2.35 -11.16
CA ASP A 123 1.61 -3.51 -11.05
C ASP A 123 1.39 -4.17 -12.43
N THR A 124 1.41 -3.38 -13.50
CA THR A 124 1.22 -3.87 -14.88
C THR A 124 2.49 -4.49 -15.46
N PHE A 125 3.69 -4.03 -15.08
CA PHE A 125 4.96 -4.48 -15.67
C PHE A 125 5.87 -5.22 -14.70
N PHE A 126 5.87 -4.89 -13.41
CA PHE A 126 6.83 -5.38 -12.43
C PHE A 126 6.13 -6.10 -11.27
N ASN A 127 5.51 -7.24 -11.58
CA ASN A 127 4.90 -8.14 -10.58
C ASN A 127 5.90 -9.12 -9.95
N GLY A 128 7.19 -9.03 -10.29
CA GLY A 128 8.26 -9.89 -9.79
C GLY A 128 8.49 -11.17 -10.60
N ASP A 129 7.75 -11.38 -11.68
CA ASP A 129 7.87 -12.53 -12.59
C ASP A 129 8.56 -12.08 -13.91
N PRO A 130 9.79 -12.55 -14.19
CA PRO A 130 10.53 -12.19 -15.40
C PRO A 130 9.84 -12.63 -16.70
N GLU A 131 9.17 -13.79 -16.70
CA GLU A 131 8.45 -14.30 -17.88
C GLU A 131 7.23 -13.42 -18.22
N TYR A 132 6.52 -12.93 -17.21
CA TYR A 132 5.38 -12.02 -17.40
C TYR A 132 5.81 -10.67 -18.01
N PHE A 133 6.92 -10.11 -17.53
CA PHE A 133 7.50 -8.88 -18.08
C PHE A 133 7.87 -9.05 -19.56
N GLN A 134 8.53 -10.16 -19.91
CA GLN A 134 8.93 -10.44 -21.28
C GLN A 134 7.72 -10.60 -22.22
N ALA A 135 6.68 -11.31 -21.79
CA ALA A 135 5.45 -11.47 -22.56
C ALA A 135 4.74 -10.14 -22.81
N ARG A 136 4.77 -9.21 -21.83
CA ARG A 136 4.15 -7.89 -21.97
C ARG A 136 4.91 -7.00 -22.95
N ILE A 137 6.24 -7.00 -22.89
CA ILE A 137 7.10 -6.27 -23.84
C ILE A 137 6.95 -6.82 -25.25
N LEU A 138 6.97 -8.15 -25.43
CA LEU A 138 6.77 -8.80 -26.73
C LEU A 138 5.37 -8.49 -27.30
N GLY A 139 4.32 -8.54 -26.46
CA GLY A 139 2.97 -8.19 -26.88
C GLY A 139 2.82 -6.72 -27.31
N MET A 140 3.55 -5.80 -26.69
CA MET A 140 3.58 -4.39 -27.14
C MET A 140 4.32 -4.24 -28.48
N VAL A 141 5.46 -4.91 -28.66
CA VAL A 141 6.22 -4.91 -29.93
C VAL A 141 5.37 -5.44 -31.08
N GLU A 142 4.60 -6.51 -30.85
CA GLU A 142 3.63 -7.05 -31.81
C GLU A 142 2.45 -6.09 -32.07
N GLN A 143 1.90 -5.47 -31.01
CA GLN A 143 0.78 -4.52 -31.12
C GLN A 143 1.12 -3.26 -31.93
N PHE A 144 2.39 -2.82 -31.89
CA PHE A 144 2.89 -1.71 -32.69
C PHE A 144 3.42 -2.14 -34.08
N ASN A 145 3.28 -3.42 -34.44
CA ASN A 145 3.70 -3.98 -35.73
C ASN A 145 5.18 -3.72 -36.03
N LEU A 146 6.02 -3.71 -34.98
CA LEU A 146 7.46 -3.53 -35.06
C LEU A 146 8.12 -4.92 -35.10
N SER A 147 8.95 -5.19 -36.11
CA SER A 147 9.70 -6.46 -36.13
C SER A 147 10.84 -6.41 -35.13
N SER A 148 11.18 -7.54 -34.48
CA SER A 148 12.33 -7.63 -33.55
C SER A 148 13.64 -7.16 -34.21
N ASP A 149 13.76 -7.37 -35.53
CA ASP A 149 14.86 -6.86 -36.36
C ASP A 149 14.89 -5.32 -36.51
N ASP A 150 13.74 -4.64 -36.42
CA ASP A 150 13.67 -3.17 -36.50
C ASP A 150 13.98 -2.49 -35.16
N VAL A 151 13.93 -3.25 -34.06
CA VAL A 151 14.06 -2.73 -32.68
C VAL A 151 15.48 -2.89 -32.17
N LYS A 152 16.20 -3.93 -32.60
CA LYS A 152 17.55 -4.26 -32.12
C LYS A 152 18.59 -3.17 -32.41
N ASP A 153 18.46 -2.45 -33.53
CA ASP A 153 19.43 -1.43 -33.97
C ASP A 153 19.03 0.00 -33.52
N LEU A 154 17.90 0.14 -32.83
CA LEU A 154 17.42 1.43 -32.34
C LEU A 154 17.87 1.66 -30.89
N SER A 155 18.22 2.91 -30.59
CA SER A 155 18.41 3.32 -29.20
C SER A 155 17.08 3.31 -28.46
N ILE A 156 17.12 3.14 -27.14
CA ILE A 156 15.91 3.15 -26.29
C ILE A 156 15.09 4.43 -26.51
N ALA A 157 15.75 5.58 -26.69
CA ALA A 157 15.07 6.83 -27.02
C ALA A 157 14.44 6.83 -28.43
N ALA A 158 15.13 6.29 -29.45
CA ALA A 158 14.60 6.21 -30.80
C ALA A 158 13.42 5.23 -30.91
N LEU A 159 13.48 4.13 -30.16
CA LEU A 159 12.41 3.15 -30.06
C LEU A 159 11.16 3.77 -29.40
N ILE A 160 11.32 4.43 -28.25
CA ILE A 160 10.22 5.10 -27.55
C ILE A 160 9.64 6.23 -28.42
N ALA A 161 10.49 7.01 -29.10
CA ALA A 161 10.03 8.04 -30.03
C ALA A 161 9.23 7.48 -31.21
N LYS A 162 9.63 6.32 -31.76
CA LYS A 162 8.89 5.61 -32.81
C LYS A 162 7.54 5.10 -32.29
N MET A 163 7.49 4.59 -31.06
CA MET A 163 6.24 4.18 -30.40
C MET A 163 5.30 5.38 -30.13
N ILE A 164 5.84 6.54 -29.74
CA ILE A 164 5.08 7.80 -29.58
C ILE A 164 4.44 8.24 -30.92
N GLY A 165 5.18 8.06 -32.02
CA GLY A 165 4.70 8.35 -33.37
C GLY A 165 3.60 7.40 -33.85
N LEU A 166 3.64 6.14 -33.40
CA LEU A 166 2.66 5.10 -33.76
C LEU A 166 1.50 4.97 -32.75
N ALA A 167 1.58 5.62 -31.59
CA ALA A 167 0.55 5.60 -30.56
C ALA A 167 -0.74 6.25 -31.05
N LYS A 168 -1.84 5.47 -31.02
CA LYS A 168 -3.17 5.90 -31.48
C LYS A 168 -3.95 6.71 -30.43
N THR A 169 -3.53 6.66 -29.16
CA THR A 169 -4.23 7.28 -28.02
C THR A 169 -3.30 8.25 -27.28
N ASP A 170 -3.83 9.41 -26.87
CA ASP A 170 -3.05 10.44 -26.17
C ASP A 170 -2.54 10.02 -24.79
N THR A 171 -3.21 9.08 -24.13
CA THR A 171 -2.76 8.50 -22.85
C THR A 171 -1.45 7.72 -23.00
N LEU A 172 -1.38 6.81 -23.99
CA LEU A 172 -0.13 6.09 -24.29
C LEU A 172 0.98 7.05 -24.73
N ARG A 173 0.63 8.12 -25.46
CA ARG A 173 1.60 9.13 -25.88
C ARG A 173 2.23 9.84 -24.66
N HIS A 174 1.43 10.15 -23.65
CA HIS A 174 1.91 10.79 -22.43
C HIS A 174 2.76 9.85 -21.57
N GLU A 175 2.36 8.58 -21.46
CA GLU A 175 3.11 7.53 -20.76
C GLU A 175 4.49 7.30 -21.39
N LEU A 176 4.54 7.16 -22.72
CA LEU A 176 5.79 7.00 -23.46
C LEU A 176 6.69 8.26 -23.39
N GLN A 177 6.11 9.46 -23.29
CA GLN A 177 6.87 10.69 -23.04
C GLN A 177 7.49 10.70 -21.64
N GLY A 178 6.79 10.19 -20.63
CA GLY A 178 7.31 10.00 -19.27
C GLY A 178 8.48 9.02 -19.24
N LEU A 179 8.33 7.87 -19.92
CA LEU A 179 9.39 6.87 -20.07
C LEU A 179 10.62 7.43 -20.81
N LEU A 180 10.42 8.25 -21.84
CA LEU A 180 11.52 8.92 -22.54
C LEU A 180 12.27 9.90 -21.61
N GLY A 181 11.54 10.66 -20.79
CA GLY A 181 12.13 11.55 -19.80
C GLY A 181 12.95 10.80 -18.75
N MET A 182 12.46 9.65 -18.29
CA MET A 182 13.15 8.79 -17.32
C MET A 182 14.38 8.10 -17.93
N ALA A 183 14.30 7.65 -19.19
CA ALA A 183 15.44 7.09 -19.90
C ALA A 183 16.57 8.13 -20.06
N LYS A 184 16.19 9.39 -20.32
CA LYS A 184 17.14 10.51 -20.48
C LYS A 184 17.78 10.91 -19.16
N SER A 185 17.01 10.95 -18.06
CA SER A 185 17.55 11.26 -16.74
C SER A 185 18.48 10.17 -16.20
N LYS A 186 18.24 8.90 -16.56
CA LYS A 186 19.10 7.77 -16.22
C LYS A 186 20.28 7.57 -17.18
N GLY A 187 20.41 8.36 -18.25
CA GLY A 187 21.52 8.27 -19.21
C GLY A 187 21.53 7.02 -20.09
N ILE A 188 20.42 6.26 -20.10
CA ILE A 188 20.27 5.01 -20.87
C ILE A 188 19.59 5.24 -22.24
N SER A 189 19.28 6.49 -22.58
CA SER A 189 18.63 6.87 -23.83
C SER A 189 19.38 6.46 -25.09
N ASP A 190 20.72 6.47 -25.04
CA ASP A 190 21.60 6.20 -26.18
C ASP A 190 22.02 4.73 -26.26
N THR A 191 21.65 3.90 -25.27
CA THR A 191 21.92 2.46 -25.28
C THR A 191 21.07 1.78 -26.34
N VAL A 192 21.70 0.92 -27.13
CA VAL A 192 21.05 0.12 -28.17
C VAL A 192 20.13 -0.90 -27.51
N ALA A 193 18.86 -0.94 -27.91
CA ALA A 193 17.85 -1.78 -27.26
C ALA A 193 18.20 -3.28 -27.34
N GLY A 194 18.93 -3.71 -28.38
CA GLY A 194 19.43 -5.08 -28.53
C GLY A 194 20.38 -5.54 -27.41
N ASP A 195 21.19 -4.64 -26.85
CA ASP A 195 22.12 -4.99 -25.75
C ASP A 195 21.36 -5.23 -24.44
N VAL A 196 20.25 -4.53 -24.20
CA VAL A 196 19.45 -4.71 -22.97
C VAL A 196 18.57 -5.97 -23.06
N LEU A 197 18.10 -6.32 -24.26
CA LEU A 197 17.31 -7.54 -24.52
C LEU A 197 18.12 -8.83 -24.41
N THR A 198 19.44 -8.78 -24.58
CA THR A 198 20.32 -9.97 -24.57
C THR A 198 20.98 -10.26 -23.22
N VAL A 199 21.13 -9.25 -22.36
CA VAL A 199 21.91 -9.36 -21.10
C VAL A 199 21.31 -10.33 -20.07
N GLU A 200 20.01 -10.64 -20.07
CA GLU A 200 19.45 -11.65 -19.15
C GLU A 200 19.44 -13.09 -19.71
N SER A 201 19.61 -13.29 -21.02
CA SER A 201 19.60 -14.64 -21.60
C SER A 201 20.86 -15.47 -21.31
N SER A 202 21.92 -14.83 -20.77
CA SER A 202 23.17 -15.48 -20.35
C SER A 202 23.29 -15.71 -18.83
N GLY A 203 22.28 -15.35 -18.04
CA GLY A 203 22.31 -15.46 -16.57
C GLY A 203 21.83 -16.78 -15.99
N ASN A 204 21.22 -17.67 -16.79
CA ASN A 204 20.70 -18.95 -16.31
C ASN A 204 21.15 -20.13 -17.19
N ALA A 205 22.47 -20.30 -17.31
CA ALA A 205 23.08 -21.54 -17.74
C ALA A 205 24.37 -21.79 -16.94
N GLN A 206 24.21 -22.65 -15.93
CA GLN A 206 25.23 -23.48 -15.28
C GLN A 206 26.08 -22.86 -14.15
N SER A 207 26.01 -23.57 -13.02
CA SER A 207 27.06 -23.95 -12.05
C SER A 207 28.19 -22.99 -11.70
#